data_AF-A0AAW2RUU0-F1
#
_entry.id   AF-A0AAW2RUU0-F1
#
_cell.length_a   1.000
_cell.length_b   1.000
_cell.length_c   1.000
_cell.angle_alpha   90.00
_cell.angle_beta   90.00
_cell.angle_gamma   90.00
#
_symmetry.space_group_name_H-M   'P 1'
#
loop_
_entity.id
_entity.type
_entity.pdbx_description
1 polymer ?
#
loop_
_entity_poly.entity_id
_entity_poly.type
_entity_poly.pdbx_seq_one_letter_code
_entity_poly.pdbx_strand_id
1 'polypeptide(L)'
;MHHPKRRKKHWPHVKILRSEDAKLFEARVTRFFRENSSDSWWHCCSRLVQQRKCRSWRGFLGQNLSKIGIALQVWRDYIDTDVIVLKSFEGLRNVIGAQTIDLATGNWSRLNNAVMIFDQVIHCFTSSLKNSHSHFDGNKWGHNGPYLVSRVVSRLSWRPGYNFTVLPPMAFYPVDWSKIGSLFKAPQSLNHSKWLIAKLRQIQSQSFCSSSLE
;
A
#
# COMPACT_ATOMS: atom_id res chain seq x y z
N MET A 1 35.06 -9.23 -28.17
CA MET A 1 33.92 -8.29 -28.19
C MET A 1 33.63 -7.84 -26.76
N HIS A 2 33.89 -6.57 -26.43
CA HIS A 2 33.59 -6.00 -25.11
C HIS A 2 32.16 -5.44 -25.12
N HIS A 3 31.29 -5.92 -24.23
CA HIS A 3 29.99 -5.29 -23.99
C HIS A 3 30.20 -3.90 -23.36
N PRO A 4 29.63 -2.83 -23.92
CA PRO A 4 29.77 -1.50 -23.35
C PRO A 4 29.05 -1.43 -21.99
N LYS A 5 29.75 -0.89 -20.98
CA LYS A 5 29.17 -0.61 -19.67
C LYS A 5 27.98 0.34 -19.83
N ARG A 6 26.79 -0.09 -19.44
CA ARG A 6 25.56 0.72 -19.43
C ARG A 6 25.82 2.01 -18.63
N ARG A 7 25.86 3.15 -19.32
CA ARG A 7 25.85 4.48 -18.68
C ARG A 7 24.58 4.60 -17.85
N LYS A 8 24.71 4.98 -16.56
CA LYS A 8 23.58 5.30 -15.70
C LYS A 8 22.80 6.46 -16.35
N LYS A 9 21.60 6.18 -16.87
CA LYS A 9 20.68 7.22 -17.37
C LYS A 9 20.30 8.08 -16.17
N HIS A 10 20.74 9.33 -16.18
CA HIS A 10 20.30 10.33 -15.23
C HIS A 10 18.90 10.78 -15.66
N TRP A 11 17.89 10.51 -14.84
CA TRP A 11 16.51 10.93 -15.06
C TRP A 11 16.27 12.20 -14.22
N PRO A 12 16.32 13.41 -14.80
CA PRO A 12 16.32 14.66 -14.06
C PRO A 12 15.04 14.91 -13.23
N HIS A 13 13.99 14.13 -13.48
CA HIS A 13 12.70 14.23 -12.80
C HIS A 13 12.48 13.18 -11.71
N VAL A 14 13.39 12.22 -11.54
CA VAL A 14 13.31 11.20 -10.49
C VAL A 14 14.21 11.63 -9.33
N LYS A 15 13.61 12.23 -8.31
CA LYS A 15 14.29 12.52 -7.03
C LYS A 15 14.00 11.39 -6.05
N ILE A 16 15.04 10.67 -5.64
CA ILE A 16 14.97 9.81 -4.45
C ILE A 16 14.99 10.76 -3.26
N LEU A 17 13.83 10.99 -2.65
CA LEU A 17 13.64 12.00 -1.61
C LEU A 17 14.42 11.67 -0.33
N ARG A 18 14.61 10.37 -0.03
CA ARG A 18 15.52 9.77 0.95
C ARG A 18 15.55 8.27 0.73
N SER A 19 16.71 7.63 0.84
CA SER A 19 16.82 6.17 0.93
C SER A 19 17.83 5.80 2.01
N GLU A 20 17.48 4.85 2.86
CA GLU A 20 18.45 4.18 3.72
C GLU A 20 19.48 3.43 2.86
N ASP A 21 20.68 3.18 3.41
CA ASP A 21 21.65 2.30 2.76
C ASP A 21 21.05 0.90 2.58
N ALA A 22 21.15 0.34 1.39
CA ALA A 22 20.60 -0.98 1.07
C ALA A 22 21.12 -2.07 2.03
N LYS A 23 22.35 -1.96 2.55
CA LYS A 23 22.92 -2.90 3.52
C LYS A 23 22.27 -2.78 4.90
N LEU A 24 21.95 -1.57 5.33
CA LEU A 24 21.23 -1.33 6.59
C LEU A 24 19.80 -1.86 6.49
N PHE A 25 19.16 -1.65 5.33
CA PHE A 25 17.88 -2.26 4.98
C PHE A 25 17.95 -3.79 5.06
N GLU A 26 18.92 -4.42 4.38
CA GLU A 26 19.06 -5.88 4.36
C GLU A 26 19.33 -6.43 5.76
N ALA A 27 20.16 -5.74 6.56
CA ALA A 27 20.45 -6.14 7.93
C ALA A 27 19.21 -6.08 8.84
N ARG A 28 18.38 -5.03 8.74
CA ARG A 28 17.12 -4.90 9.49
C ARG A 28 16.11 -5.98 9.09
N VAL A 29 15.92 -6.17 7.79
CA VAL A 29 15.04 -7.21 7.25
C VAL A 29 15.51 -8.61 7.69
N THR A 30 16.81 -8.88 7.63
CA THR A 30 17.39 -10.17 8.02
C THR A 30 17.29 -10.41 9.53
N ARG A 31 17.56 -9.39 10.36
CA ARG A 31 17.41 -9.47 11.82
C ARG A 31 15.96 -9.79 12.18
N PHE A 32 15.03 -9.08 11.56
CA PHE A 32 13.61 -9.34 11.72
C PHE A 32 13.25 -10.79 11.39
N PHE A 33 13.65 -11.30 10.22
CA PHE A 33 13.38 -12.69 9.84
C PHE A 33 13.98 -13.70 10.83
N ARG A 34 15.15 -13.39 11.40
CA ARG A 34 15.81 -14.26 12.39
C ARG A 34 15.05 -14.31 13.72
N GLU A 35 14.71 -13.16 14.29
CA GLU A 35 14.05 -13.04 15.60
C GLU A 35 12.64 -13.63 15.61
N ASN A 36 12.02 -13.68 14.43
CA ASN A 36 10.64 -14.09 14.24
C ASN A 36 10.49 -15.50 13.65
N SER A 37 11.60 -16.18 13.38
CA SER A 37 11.63 -17.46 12.67
C SER A 37 10.83 -18.59 13.32
N SER A 38 10.51 -18.50 14.62
CA SER A 38 9.76 -19.49 15.39
C SER A 38 8.27 -19.16 15.61
N ASP A 39 7.80 -17.99 15.18
CA ASP A 39 6.38 -17.63 15.32
C ASP A 39 5.53 -18.48 14.36
N SER A 40 4.47 -19.09 14.88
CA SER A 40 3.55 -19.91 14.08
C SER A 40 2.87 -19.09 12.97
N TRP A 41 2.66 -17.79 13.20
CA TRP A 41 2.19 -16.85 12.20
C TRP A 41 3.20 -16.73 11.05
N TRP A 42 4.49 -16.62 11.35
CA TRP A 42 5.55 -16.58 10.34
C TRP A 42 5.73 -17.88 9.60
N HIS A 43 5.67 -19.03 10.28
CA HIS A 43 5.68 -20.31 9.59
C HIS A 43 4.53 -20.46 8.60
N CYS A 44 3.38 -19.83 8.85
CA CYS A 44 2.27 -19.82 7.91
C CYS A 44 2.49 -18.78 6.79
N CYS A 45 2.93 -17.55 7.07
CA CYS A 45 3.28 -16.56 6.04
C CYS A 45 4.40 -17.07 5.11
N SER A 46 5.49 -17.60 5.66
CA SER A 46 6.60 -18.17 4.90
C SER A 46 6.15 -19.37 4.07
N ARG A 47 5.30 -20.26 4.60
CA ARG A 47 4.68 -21.35 3.81
C ARG A 47 3.83 -20.81 2.66
N LEU A 48 3.06 -19.75 2.88
CA LEU A 48 2.25 -19.11 1.82
C LEU A 48 3.12 -18.50 0.72
N VAL A 49 4.28 -17.92 1.06
CA VAL A 49 5.27 -17.41 0.10
C VAL A 49 5.99 -18.54 -0.63
N GLN A 50 6.25 -19.68 0.03
CA GLN A 50 6.97 -20.84 -0.54
C GLN A 50 6.09 -21.80 -1.36
N GLN A 51 4.76 -21.71 -1.27
CA GLN A 51 3.85 -22.53 -2.08
C GLN A 51 3.85 -22.09 -3.55
N ARG A 52 4.84 -22.57 -4.32
CA ARG A 52 4.91 -22.46 -5.80
C ARG A 52 3.88 -23.32 -6.55
N LYS A 53 2.92 -23.95 -5.87
CA LYS A 53 2.10 -25.04 -6.42
C LYS A 53 0.71 -24.63 -6.88
N CYS A 54 0.56 -23.41 -7.41
CA CYS A 54 -0.75 -22.84 -7.66
C CYS A 54 -0.75 -22.01 -8.94
N ARG A 55 -0.99 -22.71 -10.06
CA ARG A 55 -1.17 -22.14 -11.39
C ARG A 55 -2.45 -21.30 -11.43
N SER A 56 -2.32 -20.09 -11.97
CA SER A 56 -3.30 -19.01 -12.11
C SER A 56 -3.69 -18.28 -10.80
N TRP A 57 -3.45 -16.96 -10.80
CA TRP A 57 -3.84 -15.94 -9.81
C TRP A 57 -3.28 -15.97 -8.37
N ARG A 58 -2.29 -16.82 -8.07
CA ARG A 58 -1.81 -17.04 -6.68
C ARG A 58 -0.51 -16.37 -6.25
N GLY A 59 0.03 -15.46 -7.06
CA GLY A 59 1.15 -14.59 -6.66
C GLY A 59 0.74 -13.43 -5.74
N PHE A 60 -0.51 -12.97 -5.80
CA PHE A 60 -0.97 -11.72 -5.17
C PHE A 60 -1.47 -11.88 -3.72
N LEU A 61 -1.76 -13.12 -3.29
CA LEU A 61 -2.46 -13.42 -2.04
C LEU A 61 -1.51 -13.60 -0.84
N GLY A 62 -0.41 -14.34 -1.01
CA GLY A 62 0.66 -14.41 -0.01
C GLY A 62 1.36 -13.05 0.18
N GLN A 63 1.28 -12.18 -0.83
CA GLN A 63 1.80 -10.83 -0.78
C GLN A 63 1.06 -9.96 0.23
N ASN A 64 -0.27 -9.93 0.34
CA ASN A 64 -0.93 -8.94 1.22
C ASN A 64 -0.61 -9.11 2.71
N LEU A 65 -0.66 -10.34 3.24
CA LEU A 65 -0.32 -10.57 4.64
C LEU A 65 1.17 -10.37 4.92
N SER A 66 2.05 -10.82 4.01
CA SER A 66 3.50 -10.57 4.15
C SER A 66 3.84 -9.09 3.99
N LYS A 67 3.18 -8.36 3.07
CA LYS A 67 3.30 -6.92 2.86
C LYS A 67 2.91 -6.15 4.12
N ILE A 68 1.70 -6.38 4.65
CA ILE A 68 1.23 -5.70 5.85
C ILE A 68 2.06 -6.12 7.08
N GLY A 69 2.41 -7.39 7.18
CA GLY A 69 3.22 -7.94 8.26
C GLY A 69 4.63 -7.37 8.32
N ILE A 70 5.34 -7.43 7.20
CA ILE A 70 6.65 -6.82 7.02
C ILE A 70 6.51 -5.31 7.25
N ALA A 71 5.56 -4.64 6.59
CA ALA A 71 5.28 -3.20 6.74
C ALA A 71 5.18 -2.82 8.22
N LEU A 72 4.38 -3.51 9.01
CA LEU A 72 4.14 -3.08 10.38
C LEU A 72 5.26 -3.44 11.34
N GLN A 73 6.10 -4.44 11.06
CA GLN A 73 7.18 -4.81 11.99
C GLN A 73 8.55 -4.27 11.60
N VAL A 74 8.80 -4.12 10.31
CA VAL A 74 10.08 -3.63 9.79
C VAL A 74 9.97 -2.16 9.39
N TRP A 75 8.77 -1.71 9.01
CA TRP A 75 8.57 -0.41 8.41
C TRP A 75 7.67 0.49 9.26
N ARG A 76 7.86 1.78 9.06
CA ARG A 76 6.96 2.84 9.55
C ARG A 76 5.97 3.19 8.43
N ASP A 77 6.49 3.24 7.20
CA ASP A 77 5.73 3.58 6.00
C ASP A 77 5.78 2.43 4.99
N TYR A 78 4.67 2.20 4.31
CA TYR A 78 4.52 1.20 3.26
C TYR A 78 3.81 1.80 2.05
N ILE A 79 4.34 1.51 0.87
CA ILE A 79 3.83 1.97 -0.42
C ILE A 79 3.96 0.81 -1.41
N ASP A 80 2.88 0.45 -2.11
CA ASP A 80 2.94 -0.53 -3.19
C ASP A 80 3.83 -0.02 -4.35
N THR A 81 4.46 -0.94 -5.07
CA THR A 81 5.44 -0.60 -6.12
C THR A 81 4.83 0.05 -7.37
N ASP A 82 3.50 -0.01 -7.50
CA ASP A 82 2.70 0.58 -8.57
C ASP A 82 2.11 1.96 -8.20
N VAL A 83 2.51 2.52 -7.06
CA VAL A 83 2.13 3.85 -6.62
C VAL A 83 3.07 4.90 -7.21
N ILE A 84 2.49 5.90 -7.86
CA ILE A 84 3.21 7.09 -8.34
C ILE A 84 3.06 8.18 -7.30
N VAL A 85 4.18 8.55 -6.65
CA VAL A 85 4.22 9.66 -5.68
C VAL A 85 4.25 11.00 -6.43
N LEU A 86 3.30 11.87 -6.11
CA LEU A 86 3.13 13.19 -6.74
C LEU A 86 3.62 14.32 -5.83
N LYS A 87 3.54 14.14 -4.52
CA LYS A 87 3.96 15.10 -3.49
C LYS A 87 4.68 14.40 -2.35
N SER A 88 5.49 15.16 -1.62
CA SER A 88 6.14 14.68 -0.40
C SER A 88 5.10 14.20 0.62
N PHE A 89 5.38 13.08 1.28
CA PHE A 89 4.61 12.58 2.41
C PHE A 89 5.08 13.17 3.75
N GLU A 90 6.02 14.12 3.71
CA GLU A 90 6.50 14.82 4.90
C GLU A 90 5.35 15.45 5.68
N GLY A 91 5.36 15.25 7.00
CA GLY A 91 4.30 15.70 7.90
C GLY A 91 3.13 14.73 8.07
N LEU A 92 2.99 13.71 7.20
CA LEU A 92 2.00 12.65 7.40
C LEU A 92 2.45 11.70 8.51
N ARG A 93 1.55 11.42 9.45
CA ARG A 93 1.79 10.56 10.61
C ARG A 93 0.53 9.77 10.94
N ASN A 94 0.66 8.45 11.06
CA ASN A 94 -0.46 7.54 11.35
C ASN A 94 -1.65 7.70 10.39
N VAL A 95 -1.38 7.76 9.09
CA VAL A 95 -2.40 7.92 8.05
C VAL A 95 -2.59 6.65 7.22
N ILE A 96 -3.84 6.43 6.81
CA ILE A 96 -4.24 5.40 5.85
C ILE A 96 -5.34 5.97 4.95
N GLY A 97 -5.40 5.54 3.69
CA GLY A 97 -6.41 6.02 2.75
C GLY A 97 -7.70 5.23 2.78
N ALA A 98 -8.82 5.94 2.73
CA ALA A 98 -10.11 5.34 2.37
C ALA A 98 -10.13 5.01 0.88
N GLN A 99 -10.50 3.77 0.55
CA GLN A 99 -10.83 3.38 -0.82
C GLN A 99 -12.25 3.82 -1.19
N THR A 100 -13.16 3.76 -0.22
CA THR A 100 -14.58 4.05 -0.44
C THR A 100 -15.13 4.81 0.75
N ILE A 101 -15.82 5.91 0.44
CA ILE A 101 -16.51 6.76 1.40
C ILE A 101 -17.97 6.88 0.99
N ASP A 102 -18.83 6.96 1.99
CA ASP A 102 -20.20 7.42 1.82
C ASP A 102 -20.20 8.94 1.64
N LEU A 103 -20.77 9.42 0.54
CA LEU A 103 -20.71 10.84 0.18
C LEU A 103 -21.61 11.72 1.04
N ALA A 104 -22.63 11.15 1.68
CA ALA A 104 -23.57 11.90 2.52
C ALA A 104 -23.01 12.10 3.93
N THR A 105 -22.35 11.08 4.48
CA THR A 105 -21.85 11.07 5.86
C THR A 105 -20.36 11.34 5.97
N GLY A 106 -19.61 11.18 4.87
CA GLY A 106 -18.14 11.22 4.87
C GLY A 106 -17.49 9.99 5.51
N ASN A 107 -18.28 9.03 6.00
CA ASN A 107 -17.77 7.83 6.64
C ASN A 107 -17.15 6.90 5.60
N TRP A 108 -15.98 6.36 5.90
CA TRP A 108 -15.38 5.32 5.09
C TRP A 108 -16.03 3.96 5.37
N SER A 109 -16.19 3.16 4.33
CA SER A 109 -16.64 1.76 4.44
C SER A 109 -15.52 0.77 4.11
N ARG A 110 -14.48 1.24 3.42
CA ARG A 110 -13.33 0.43 3.03
C ARG A 110 -12.07 1.28 2.97
N LEU A 111 -11.02 0.79 3.60
CA LEU A 111 -9.65 1.30 3.54
C LEU A 111 -8.82 0.46 2.55
N ASN A 112 -7.70 1.02 2.11
CA ASN A 112 -6.75 0.32 1.24
C ASN A 112 -5.34 0.36 1.85
N ASN A 113 -4.61 -0.73 1.67
CA ASN A 113 -3.29 -0.97 2.21
C ASN A 113 -2.14 -0.67 1.23
N ALA A 114 -2.44 -0.09 0.06
CA ALA A 114 -1.43 0.29 -0.92
C ALA A 114 -0.55 1.47 -0.46
N VAL A 115 -1.06 2.31 0.46
CA VAL A 115 -0.29 3.40 1.09
C VAL A 115 -0.65 3.46 2.57
N MET A 116 0.34 3.29 3.42
CA MET A 116 0.21 3.33 4.88
C MET A 116 1.42 4.06 5.45
N ILE A 117 1.21 5.02 6.34
CA ILE A 117 2.30 5.84 6.91
C ILE A 117 2.08 5.90 8.42
N PHE A 118 2.97 5.28 9.20
CA PHE A 118 2.81 5.11 10.64
C PHE A 118 4.07 5.55 11.39
N ASP A 119 3.89 6.26 12.50
CA ASP A 119 5.00 6.70 13.34
C ASP A 119 5.50 5.63 14.31
N GLN A 120 4.70 4.62 14.58
CA GLN A 120 5.16 3.51 15.38
C GLN A 120 4.56 2.25 14.80
N VAL A 121 5.30 1.15 14.94
CA VAL A 121 4.70 -0.17 14.85
C VAL A 121 3.55 -0.16 15.84
N ILE A 122 2.32 -0.06 15.34
CA ILE A 122 1.18 -0.21 16.22
C ILE A 122 1.18 -1.69 16.58
N HIS A 123 1.72 -2.02 17.76
CA HIS A 123 1.70 -3.37 18.34
C HIS A 123 0.28 -3.98 18.31
N CYS A 124 -0.75 -3.14 18.33
CA CYS A 124 -2.14 -3.53 18.16
C CYS A 124 -2.51 -3.98 16.74
N PHE A 125 -1.88 -3.43 15.71
CA PHE A 125 -2.10 -3.80 14.31
C PHE A 125 -1.46 -5.16 14.03
N THR A 126 -0.24 -5.39 14.53
CA THR A 126 0.44 -6.69 14.44
C THR A 126 -0.29 -7.78 15.22
N SER A 127 -0.75 -7.52 16.45
CA SER A 127 -1.57 -8.48 17.20
C SER A 127 -2.94 -8.74 16.57
N SER A 128 -3.59 -7.72 16.00
CA SER A 128 -4.86 -7.91 15.27
C SER A 128 -4.68 -8.73 13.99
N LEU A 129 -3.55 -8.61 13.31
CA LEU A 129 -3.19 -9.45 12.17
C LEU A 129 -2.85 -10.88 12.57
N LYS A 130 -2.11 -11.06 13.68
CA LYS A 130 -1.86 -12.39 14.27
C LYS A 130 -3.18 -13.12 14.56
N ASN A 131 -4.15 -12.43 15.16
CA ASN A 131 -5.48 -12.99 15.39
C ASN A 131 -6.28 -13.22 14.10
N SER A 132 -5.95 -12.52 13.01
CA SER A 132 -6.60 -12.68 11.71
C SER A 132 -6.14 -13.93 10.94
N HIS A 133 -5.09 -14.64 11.39
CA HIS A 133 -4.68 -15.91 10.78
C HIS A 133 -5.75 -16.99 10.82
N SER A 134 -6.55 -17.02 11.88
CA SER A 134 -7.71 -17.93 11.98
C SER A 134 -8.79 -17.67 10.94
N HIS A 135 -8.77 -16.50 10.29
CA HIS A 135 -9.73 -16.07 9.28
C HIS A 135 -9.08 -15.81 7.92
N PHE A 136 -7.82 -16.23 7.70
CA PHE A 136 -7.18 -16.07 6.40
C PHE A 136 -7.90 -16.93 5.36
N ASP A 137 -8.36 -16.30 4.28
CA ASP A 137 -8.98 -16.99 3.16
C ASP A 137 -8.09 -16.81 1.92
N GLY A 138 -7.26 -17.80 1.64
CA GLY A 138 -6.32 -17.79 0.51
C GLY A 138 -6.96 -17.67 -0.87
N ASN A 139 -8.29 -17.71 -0.97
CA ASN A 139 -9.02 -17.52 -2.23
C ASN A 139 -9.62 -16.11 -2.38
N LYS A 140 -9.58 -15.27 -1.33
CA LYS A 140 -10.23 -13.94 -1.34
C LYS A 140 -9.23 -12.83 -1.07
N TRP A 141 -8.72 -12.22 -2.14
CA TRP A 141 -7.76 -11.11 -2.06
C TRP A 141 -8.25 -9.97 -1.17
N GLY A 142 -9.47 -9.47 -1.42
CA GLY A 142 -10.01 -8.32 -0.69
C GLY A 142 -10.11 -8.59 0.81
N HIS A 143 -10.39 -9.84 1.20
CA HIS A 143 -10.53 -10.24 2.60
C HIS A 143 -9.22 -10.13 3.38
N ASN A 144 -8.09 -10.32 2.69
CA ASN A 144 -6.73 -10.31 3.27
C ASN A 144 -5.97 -9.00 3.06
N GLY A 145 -6.52 -8.06 2.28
CA GLY A 145 -5.96 -6.73 2.03
C GLY A 145 -6.91 -5.64 2.53
N PRO A 146 -7.65 -4.94 1.63
CA PRO A 146 -8.54 -3.84 2.00
C PRO A 146 -9.50 -4.10 3.16
N TYR A 147 -10.20 -5.25 3.18
CA TYR A 147 -11.14 -5.55 4.27
C TYR A 147 -10.44 -5.89 5.59
N LEU A 148 -9.24 -6.46 5.53
CA LEU A 148 -8.45 -6.74 6.72
C LEU A 148 -8.06 -5.45 7.43
N VAL A 149 -7.43 -4.51 6.71
CA VAL A 149 -7.03 -3.23 7.29
C VAL A 149 -8.23 -2.40 7.74
N SER A 150 -9.36 -2.48 7.02
CA SER A 150 -10.62 -1.86 7.43
C SER A 150 -11.08 -2.39 8.79
N ARG A 151 -11.14 -3.72 8.98
CA ARG A 151 -11.54 -4.34 10.26
C ARG A 151 -10.59 -3.99 11.40
N VAL A 152 -9.28 -3.97 11.13
CA VAL A 152 -8.28 -3.62 12.14
C VAL A 152 -8.45 -2.17 12.58
N VAL A 153 -8.50 -1.22 11.64
CA VAL A 153 -8.66 0.20 11.97
C VAL A 153 -9.98 0.44 12.69
N SER A 154 -11.11 -0.11 12.23
CA SER A 154 -12.40 0.02 12.94
C SER A 154 -12.33 -0.44 14.39
N ARG A 155 -11.59 -1.51 14.70
CA ARG A 155 -11.44 -2.02 16.08
C ARG A 155 -10.55 -1.13 16.94
N LEU A 156 -9.57 -0.46 16.32
CA LEU A 156 -8.62 0.41 17.02
C LEU A 156 -9.17 1.82 17.21
N SER A 157 -10.04 2.32 16.32
CA SER A 157 -10.65 3.66 16.42
C SER A 157 -11.41 3.89 17.73
N TRP A 158 -11.86 2.83 18.40
CA TRP A 158 -12.56 2.91 19.69
C TRP A 158 -11.64 2.75 20.90
N ARG A 159 -10.33 2.52 20.71
CA ARG A 159 -9.39 2.25 21.80
C ARG A 159 -8.58 3.51 22.15
N PRO A 160 -8.52 3.92 23.43
CA PRO A 160 -7.66 5.02 23.86
C PRO A 160 -6.19 4.74 23.51
N GLY A 161 -5.48 5.78 23.05
CA GLY A 161 -4.05 5.69 22.72
C GLY A 161 -3.73 5.28 21.27
N TYR A 162 -4.75 5.01 20.44
CA TYR A 162 -4.57 4.72 19.02
C TYR A 162 -5.21 5.80 18.14
N ASN A 163 -4.40 6.77 17.71
CA ASN A 163 -4.86 7.84 16.82
C ASN A 163 -4.42 7.56 15.39
N PHE A 164 -5.42 7.44 14.50
CA PHE A 164 -5.22 7.31 13.07
C PHE A 164 -6.03 8.36 12.32
N THR A 165 -5.44 8.92 11.27
CA THR A 165 -6.16 9.79 10.34
C THR A 165 -6.49 8.99 9.08
N VAL A 166 -7.77 8.82 8.79
CA VAL A 166 -8.21 8.26 7.52
C VAL A 166 -8.33 9.39 6.51
N LEU A 167 -7.48 9.38 5.49
CA LEU A 167 -7.53 10.36 4.41
C LEU A 167 -8.56 9.96 3.35
N PRO A 168 -9.24 10.93 2.71
CA PRO A 168 -10.23 10.64 1.68
C PRO A 168 -9.58 9.98 0.45
N PRO A 169 -10.37 9.30 -0.41
CA PRO A 169 -9.84 8.66 -1.61
C PRO A 169 -9.00 9.60 -2.47
N MET A 170 -9.37 10.89 -2.58
CA MET A 170 -8.62 11.86 -3.37
C MET A 170 -7.15 12.02 -2.95
N ALA A 171 -6.80 11.72 -1.70
CA ALA A 171 -5.43 11.86 -1.21
C ALA A 171 -4.48 10.82 -1.83
N PHE A 172 -4.92 9.55 -1.98
CA PHE A 172 -4.07 8.43 -2.42
C PHE A 172 -4.63 7.65 -3.62
N TYR A 173 -5.95 7.65 -3.79
CA TYR A 173 -6.71 6.89 -4.79
C TYR A 173 -7.64 7.82 -5.60
N PRO A 174 -7.10 8.86 -6.27
CA PRO A 174 -7.92 9.90 -6.87
C PRO A 174 -8.73 9.45 -8.09
N VAL A 175 -8.42 8.27 -8.63
CA VAL A 175 -9.11 7.65 -9.76
C VAL A 175 -9.42 6.20 -9.40
N ASP A 176 -10.67 5.80 -9.60
CA ASP A 176 -11.08 4.41 -9.44
C ASP A 176 -10.34 3.53 -10.45
N TRP A 177 -9.91 2.35 -10.02
CA TRP A 177 -9.19 1.38 -10.85
C TRP A 177 -9.92 1.05 -12.16
N SER A 178 -11.25 0.92 -12.11
CA SER A 178 -12.08 0.66 -13.30
C SER A 178 -12.04 1.80 -14.32
N LYS A 179 -11.64 3.00 -13.88
CA LYS A 179 -11.60 4.22 -14.69
C LYS A 179 -10.19 4.68 -15.02
N ILE A 180 -9.14 4.09 -14.42
CA ILE A 180 -7.78 4.61 -14.59
C ILE A 180 -7.28 4.50 -16.04
N GLY A 181 -7.72 3.48 -16.78
CA GLY A 181 -7.42 3.33 -18.19
C GLY A 181 -7.87 4.51 -19.06
N SER A 182 -8.85 5.32 -18.61
CA SER A 182 -9.25 6.54 -19.32
C SER A 182 -8.18 7.63 -19.29
N LEU A 183 -7.33 7.67 -18.27
CA LEU A 183 -6.24 8.66 -18.17
C LEU A 183 -5.12 8.41 -19.19
N PHE A 184 -4.97 7.17 -19.65
CA PHE A 184 -3.91 6.74 -20.57
C PHE A 184 -4.36 6.66 -22.03
N LYS A 185 -5.62 7.03 -22.32
CA LYS A 185 -6.16 7.06 -23.68
C LYS A 185 -6.11 8.48 -24.23
N ALA A 186 -5.85 8.60 -25.53
CA ALA A 186 -6.01 9.87 -26.22
C ALA A 186 -7.46 10.37 -26.08
N PRO A 187 -7.70 11.69 -25.92
CA PRO A 187 -9.04 12.23 -25.85
C PRO A 187 -9.85 11.86 -27.08
N GLN A 188 -11.00 11.22 -26.86
CA GLN A 188 -11.91 10.78 -27.92
C GLN A 188 -12.92 11.85 -28.31
N SER A 189 -13.04 12.92 -27.50
CA SER A 189 -13.95 14.04 -27.74
C SER A 189 -13.46 15.29 -27.00
N LEU A 190 -14.01 16.45 -27.35
CA LEU A 190 -13.74 17.70 -26.65
C LEU A 190 -14.13 17.63 -25.16
N ASN A 191 -15.25 16.97 -24.85
CA ASN A 191 -15.70 16.78 -23.46
C ASN A 191 -14.74 15.87 -22.69
N HIS A 192 -14.25 14.80 -23.32
CA HIS A 192 -13.25 13.92 -22.71
C HIS A 192 -11.94 14.68 -22.46
N SER A 193 -11.49 15.52 -23.40
CA SER A 193 -10.30 16.37 -23.23
C SER A 193 -10.44 17.34 -22.06
N LYS A 194 -11.56 18.06 -21.97
CA LYS A 194 -11.85 18.98 -20.86
C LYS A 194 -11.87 18.25 -19.51
N TRP A 195 -12.52 17.09 -19.45
CA TRP A 195 -12.55 16.26 -18.24
C TRP A 195 -11.15 15.80 -17.84
N LEU A 196 -10.33 15.32 -18.78
CA LEU A 196 -8.97 14.84 -18.50
C LEU A 196 -8.11 15.97 -17.92
N ILE A 197 -8.14 17.16 -18.52
CA ILE A 197 -7.40 18.33 -18.03
C ILE A 197 -7.86 18.72 -16.62
N ALA A 198 -9.18 18.79 -16.39
CA ALA A 198 -9.73 19.11 -15.08
C ALA A 198 -9.32 18.06 -14.04
N LYS A 199 -9.36 16.78 -14.40
CA LYS A 199 -8.99 15.68 -13.52
C LYS A 199 -7.50 15.68 -13.18
N LEU A 200 -6.63 15.93 -14.16
CA LEU A 200 -5.19 16.06 -13.93
C LEU A 200 -4.87 17.22 -12.99
N ARG A 201 -5.52 18.39 -13.16
CA ARG A 201 -5.38 19.52 -12.24
C ARG A 201 -5.85 19.19 -10.82
N GLN A 202 -6.95 18.45 -10.70
CA GLN A 202 -7.44 17.99 -9.39
C GLN A 202 -6.40 17.06 -8.73
N ILE A 203 -5.87 16.09 -9.46
CA ILE A 203 -4.87 15.14 -8.95
C ILE A 203 -3.61 15.88 -8.49
N GLN A 204 -3.09 16.79 -9.32
CA GLN A 204 -1.90 17.59 -8.98
C GLN A 204 -2.13 18.48 -7.75
N SER A 205 -3.33 19.00 -7.55
CA SER A 205 -3.65 19.91 -6.44
C SER A 205 -4.00 19.18 -5.14
N GLN A 206 -4.63 18.01 -5.19
CA GLN A 206 -5.23 17.39 -4.01
C GLN A 206 -4.61 16.03 -3.62
N SER A 207 -3.88 15.38 -4.53
CA SER A 207 -3.36 14.04 -4.29
C SER A 207 -1.89 14.07 -3.89
N PHE A 208 -1.53 13.21 -2.93
CA PHE A 208 -0.15 12.91 -2.57
C PHE A 208 0.45 11.87 -3.51
N CYS A 209 -0.37 10.92 -3.95
CA CYS A 209 0.02 9.88 -4.90
C CYS A 209 -1.19 9.42 -5.73
N SER A 210 -0.90 8.61 -6.75
CA SER A 210 -1.89 7.88 -7.52
C SER A 210 -1.43 6.44 -7.68
N SER A 211 -2.23 5.48 -7.23
CA SER A 211 -2.00 4.06 -7.49
C SER A 211 -2.86 3.59 -8.66
N SER A 212 -2.29 2.77 -9.53
CA SER A 212 -3.09 1.96 -10.46
C SER A 212 -3.42 0.67 -9.71
N LEU A 213 -4.56 0.61 -9.03
CA LEU A 213 -4.96 -0.64 -8.37
C LEU A 213 -5.34 -1.66 -9.44
N GLU A 214 -4.78 -2.87 -9.32
CA GLU A 214 -5.05 -4.04 -10.17
C GLU A 214 -6.47 -4.60 -10.03
#